data_AF-A0A2T1EU72-F1
#
_entry.id   AF-A0A2T1EU72-F1
#
_cell.length_a   1.000
_cell.length_b   1.000
_cell.length_c   1.000
_cell.angle_alpha   90.00
_cell.angle_beta   90.00
_cell.angle_gamma   90.00
#
_symmetry.space_group_name_H-M   'P 1'
#
loop_
_entity.id
_entity.type
_entity.pdbx_description
1 polymer ?
#
loop_
_entity_poly.entity_id
_entity_poly.type
_entity_poly.pdbx_seq_one_letter_code
_entity_poly.pdbx_strand_id
1 'polypeptide(L)'
;MSNSINIDELAEGGRGIKLMWQIADELSYTQTLDGRNCLSLTKSYEVKGHNRSQKTKKPNFLAGLMNILNSWDWQDPTEQEEELEDENSIQQISLQVNTDLNALTVVLEWFEQLQDLSIPNEVWYQFQLALAESFTNAVRHAHKNLPVETPVQLEITVFNGCWELKVWDCGPSFDFDAKLQEIIAADRKPCLDLEVLNADYLMPSRYRILERSHFLVAG
;
A
#
# COMPACT_ATOMS: atom_id res chain seq x y z
N MET A 1 4.18 14.72 -35.60
CA MET A 1 3.76 15.28 -34.30
C MET A 1 4.01 14.18 -33.28
N SER A 2 5.04 14.35 -32.47
CA SER A 2 5.44 13.42 -31.42
C SER A 2 4.35 13.38 -30.35
N ASN A 3 3.62 12.26 -30.27
CA ASN A 3 2.81 11.94 -29.09
C ASN A 3 3.78 11.61 -27.95
N SER A 4 4.31 12.64 -27.30
CA SER A 4 4.85 12.49 -25.96
C SER A 4 3.68 12.13 -25.07
N ILE A 5 3.55 10.84 -24.74
CA ILE A 5 2.71 10.41 -23.63
C ILE A 5 3.19 11.23 -22.43
N ASN A 6 2.34 12.12 -21.95
CA ASN A 6 2.66 12.93 -20.80
C ASN A 6 2.64 12.00 -19.59
N ILE A 7 3.83 11.64 -19.10
CA ILE A 7 4.02 10.69 -18.01
C ILE A 7 3.36 11.23 -16.71
N ASP A 8 3.16 12.54 -16.61
CA ASP A 8 2.47 13.17 -15.49
C ASP A 8 0.96 12.90 -15.48
N GLU A 9 0.33 12.56 -16.62
CA GLU A 9 -1.11 12.33 -16.72
C GLU A 9 -1.53 10.89 -16.31
N LEU A 10 -0.58 9.94 -16.30
CA LEU A 10 -0.83 8.52 -15.98
C LEU A 10 -0.77 8.20 -14.48
N ALA A 11 -0.16 9.07 -13.68
CA ALA A 11 -0.02 8.91 -12.23
C ALA A 11 -1.17 9.55 -11.43
N GLU A 12 -1.99 10.43 -12.03
CA GLU A 12 -3.05 11.19 -11.33
C GLU A 12 -4.35 10.40 -11.08
N GLY A 13 -4.43 9.13 -11.51
CA GLY A 13 -5.69 8.36 -11.59
C GLY A 13 -6.11 7.56 -10.35
N GLY A 14 -5.51 7.75 -9.16
CA GLY A 14 -5.86 7.01 -7.94
C GLY A 14 -5.42 5.53 -7.94
N ARG A 15 -4.59 5.12 -8.91
CA ARG A 15 -4.08 3.74 -9.05
C ARG A 15 -3.27 3.29 -7.83
N GLY A 16 -2.44 4.16 -7.28
CA GLY A 16 -1.63 3.85 -6.09
C GLY A 16 -2.49 3.51 -4.87
N ILE A 17 -3.54 4.29 -4.61
CA ILE A 17 -4.50 4.00 -3.54
C ILE A 17 -5.22 2.68 -3.78
N LYS A 18 -5.64 2.41 -5.04
CA LYS A 18 -6.26 1.12 -5.42
C LYS A 18 -5.33 -0.06 -5.11
N LEU A 19 -4.07 0.05 -5.53
CA LEU A 19 -3.06 -0.98 -5.34
C LEU A 19 -2.83 -1.24 -3.85
N MET A 20 -2.63 -0.18 -3.06
CA MET A 20 -2.45 -0.30 -1.61
C MET A 20 -3.66 -0.96 -0.96
N TRP A 21 -4.88 -0.64 -1.41
CA TRP A 21 -6.11 -1.26 -0.93
C TRP A 21 -6.21 -2.75 -1.28
N GLN A 22 -5.69 -3.17 -2.44
CA GLN A 22 -5.65 -4.58 -2.84
C GLN A 22 -4.60 -5.38 -2.05
N ILE A 23 -3.49 -4.74 -1.67
CA ILE A 23 -2.41 -5.40 -0.92
C ILE A 23 -2.77 -5.54 0.56
N ALA A 24 -3.34 -4.50 1.15
CA ALA A 24 -3.48 -4.38 2.59
C ALA A 24 -4.76 -5.03 3.14
N ASP A 25 -4.65 -5.59 4.34
CA ASP A 25 -5.79 -6.03 5.13
C ASP A 25 -6.48 -4.85 5.79
N GLU A 26 -5.72 -3.82 6.19
CA GLU A 26 -6.26 -2.53 6.61
C GLU A 26 -5.52 -1.40 5.91
N LEU A 27 -6.27 -0.38 5.47
CA LEU A 27 -5.74 0.82 4.84
C LEU A 27 -6.50 2.02 5.39
N SER A 28 -5.79 2.98 5.98
CA SER A 28 -6.40 4.19 6.53
C SER A 28 -5.54 5.42 6.26
N TYR A 29 -6.18 6.58 6.23
CA TYR A 29 -5.51 7.87 6.13
C TYR A 29 -6.15 8.84 7.13
N THR A 30 -5.39 9.24 8.14
CA THR A 30 -5.93 10.02 9.27
C THR A 30 -5.04 11.21 9.59
N GLN A 31 -5.66 12.32 9.95
CA GLN A 31 -4.92 13.48 10.44
C GLN A 31 -4.47 13.23 11.90
N THR A 32 -3.19 13.44 12.17
CA THR A 32 -2.59 13.27 13.49
C THR A 32 -2.70 14.55 14.32
N LEU A 33 -2.49 14.43 15.64
CA LEU A 33 -2.62 15.55 16.59
C LEU A 33 -1.62 16.69 16.32
N ASP A 34 -0.50 16.40 15.68
CA ASP A 34 0.53 17.36 15.29
C ASP A 34 0.27 18.00 13.91
N GLY A 35 -0.89 17.74 13.30
CA GLY A 35 -1.33 18.36 12.05
C GLY A 35 -0.76 17.71 10.78
N ARG A 36 -0.02 16.61 10.88
CA ARG A 36 0.36 15.78 9.74
C ARG A 36 -0.78 14.84 9.34
N ASN A 37 -0.66 14.23 8.18
CA ASN A 37 -1.54 13.13 7.79
C ASN A 37 -0.74 11.82 7.80
N CYS A 38 -1.36 10.74 8.25
CA CYS A 38 -0.75 9.42 8.35
C CYS A 38 -1.52 8.44 7.47
N LEU A 39 -0.85 7.94 6.43
CA LEU A 39 -1.27 6.74 5.70
C LEU A 39 -0.78 5.51 6.45
N SER A 40 -1.69 4.61 6.83
CA SER A 40 -1.37 3.37 7.53
C SER A 40 -1.85 2.17 6.72
N LEU A 41 -1.00 1.16 6.59
CA LEU A 41 -1.28 -0.10 5.91
C LEU A 41 -0.88 -1.26 6.81
N THR A 42 -1.75 -2.24 6.96
CA THR A 42 -1.41 -3.51 7.63
C THR A 42 -1.66 -4.69 6.70
N LYS A 43 -0.87 -5.75 6.86
CA LYS A 43 -1.08 -7.00 6.14
C LYS A 43 -0.61 -8.19 6.97
N SER A 44 -1.49 -9.16 7.10
CA SER A 44 -1.22 -10.45 7.74
C SER A 44 -0.67 -11.47 6.74
N TYR A 45 0.13 -12.41 7.23
CA TYR A 45 0.70 -13.49 6.46
C TYR A 45 1.06 -14.70 7.33
N GLU A 46 0.96 -15.88 6.75
CA GLU A 46 1.38 -17.11 7.42
C GLU A 46 2.91 -17.16 7.61
N VAL A 47 3.32 -17.36 8.87
CA VAL A 47 4.71 -17.67 9.20
C VAL A 47 4.89 -19.17 9.06
N LYS A 48 5.51 -19.62 7.96
CA LYS A 48 5.80 -21.05 7.79
C LYS A 48 6.79 -21.51 8.86
N GLY A 49 6.38 -22.51 9.64
CA GLY A 49 7.22 -23.20 10.61
C GLY A 49 8.52 -23.70 9.97
N HIS A 50 9.62 -23.54 10.69
CA HIS A 50 10.98 -23.79 10.22
C HIS A 50 11.17 -25.19 9.59
N ASN A 51 11.68 -25.24 8.37
CA ASN A 51 12.72 -26.20 8.02
C ASN A 51 13.97 -25.43 7.59
N ARG A 52 15.04 -25.61 8.38
CA ARG A 52 16.34 -24.96 8.24
C ARG A 52 17.01 -25.38 6.92
N SER A 53 16.73 -24.65 5.83
CA SER A 53 17.61 -24.37 4.69
C SER A 53 16.81 -23.79 3.53
N GLN A 54 16.82 -22.48 3.38
CA GLN A 54 16.93 -21.78 2.09
C GLN A 54 17.11 -20.28 2.39
N LYS A 55 18.33 -19.90 2.78
CA LYS A 55 18.79 -18.50 2.66
C LYS A 55 18.98 -18.24 1.16
N THR A 56 17.89 -18.02 0.44
CA THR A 56 17.93 -17.56 -0.94
C THR A 56 18.11 -16.04 -0.90
N LYS A 57 19.09 -15.52 -1.64
CA LYS A 57 19.25 -14.07 -1.79
C LYS A 57 17.97 -13.53 -2.41
N LYS A 58 17.25 -12.64 -1.71
CA LYS A 58 16.15 -11.88 -2.30
C LYS A 58 16.73 -11.08 -3.48
N PRO A 59 16.24 -11.26 -4.72
CA PRO A 59 16.80 -10.59 -5.88
C PRO A 59 16.50 -9.08 -5.83
N ASN A 60 17.46 -8.25 -6.26
CA ASN A 60 17.30 -6.79 -6.38
C ASN A 60 16.26 -6.47 -7.46
N PHE A 61 15.01 -6.29 -7.03
CA PHE A 61 13.82 -6.07 -7.86
C PHE A 61 13.71 -4.64 -8.45
N LEU A 62 14.58 -3.72 -8.00
CA LEU A 62 14.60 -2.30 -8.38
C LEU A 62 14.67 -2.05 -9.89
N ALA A 63 15.39 -2.90 -10.63
CA ALA A 63 15.50 -2.76 -12.09
C ALA A 63 14.19 -3.09 -12.82
N GLY A 64 13.31 -3.88 -12.21
CA GLY A 64 12.02 -4.30 -12.78
C GLY A 64 10.87 -3.36 -12.46
N LEU A 65 10.82 -2.83 -11.23
CA LEU A 65 9.69 -2.04 -10.69
C LEU A 65 9.29 -0.82 -11.55
N MET A 66 10.26 -0.17 -12.20
CA MET A 66 9.97 0.98 -13.08
C MET A 66 9.15 0.60 -14.32
N ASN A 67 9.13 -0.68 -14.71
CA ASN A 67 8.29 -1.21 -15.79
C ASN A 67 6.97 -1.83 -15.29
N ILE A 68 6.86 -2.21 -14.01
CA ILE A 68 5.69 -2.90 -13.43
C ILE A 68 4.52 -1.96 -13.17
N LEU A 69 4.80 -0.71 -12.76
CA LEU A 69 3.77 0.30 -12.53
C LEU A 69 2.95 0.66 -13.79
N ASN A 70 3.39 0.20 -14.96
CA ASN A 70 2.74 0.44 -16.25
C ASN A 70 2.10 -0.81 -16.88
N SER A 71 2.25 -1.98 -16.28
CA SER A 71 1.81 -3.24 -16.88
C SER A 71 1.90 -4.34 -15.83
N TRP A 72 0.84 -4.62 -15.06
CA TRP A 72 0.58 -6.01 -14.67
C TRP A 72 -0.78 -6.30 -14.06
N ASP A 73 -1.16 -7.57 -14.25
CA ASP A 73 -2.36 -8.30 -13.88
C ASP A 73 -1.86 -9.54 -13.11
N TRP A 74 -2.43 -9.84 -11.93
CA TRP A 74 -2.10 -11.04 -11.14
C TRP A 74 -3.32 -11.60 -10.42
N GLN A 75 -3.48 -12.92 -10.58
CA GLN A 75 -4.50 -13.78 -10.00
C GLN A 75 -4.16 -14.22 -8.57
N ASP A 76 -5.25 -14.56 -7.86
CA ASP A 76 -5.41 -14.94 -6.44
C ASP A 76 -4.33 -15.82 -5.80
N PRO A 77 -4.13 -15.65 -4.48
CA PRO A 77 -4.28 -16.81 -3.60
C PRO A 77 -5.10 -16.55 -2.31
N THR A 78 -6.12 -17.40 -2.17
CA THR A 78 -6.64 -18.10 -0.98
C THR A 78 -6.67 -17.39 0.38
N GLU A 79 -7.90 -17.18 0.85
CA GLU A 79 -8.29 -16.86 2.21
C GLU A 79 -7.96 -18.01 3.18
N GLN A 80 -7.21 -17.71 4.24
CA GLN A 80 -7.28 -18.41 5.53
C GLN A 80 -7.28 -17.34 6.62
N GLU A 81 -8.41 -17.24 7.32
CA GLU A 81 -8.54 -16.54 8.59
C GLU A 81 -7.93 -17.43 9.68
N GLU A 82 -7.05 -16.90 10.54
CA GLU A 82 -6.96 -17.34 11.94
C GLU A 82 -6.11 -16.38 12.80
N GLU A 83 -6.81 -15.87 13.82
CA GLU A 83 -6.46 -15.47 15.19
C GLU A 83 -5.14 -14.76 15.58
N LEU A 84 -5.38 -13.69 16.34
CA LEU A 84 -4.47 -12.87 17.13
C LEU A 84 -3.64 -13.70 18.11
N GLU A 85 -2.32 -13.48 18.15
CA GLU A 85 -1.49 -13.44 19.38
C GLU A 85 0.01 -13.22 19.04
N ASP A 86 0.49 -11.98 19.19
CA ASP A 86 1.68 -11.63 19.98
C ASP A 86 1.94 -10.10 19.88
N GLU A 87 1.65 -9.37 20.95
CA GLU A 87 1.82 -7.90 21.11
C GLU A 87 3.29 -7.42 21.11
N ASN A 88 4.25 -8.27 20.72
CA ASN A 88 5.66 -7.89 20.64
C ASN A 88 6.10 -7.78 19.18
N SER A 89 6.37 -6.55 18.74
CA SER A 89 7.02 -6.29 17.45
C SER A 89 8.35 -7.04 17.37
N ILE A 90 8.56 -7.80 16.30
CA ILE A 90 9.83 -8.48 16.00
C ILE A 90 10.89 -7.44 15.64
N GLN A 91 10.52 -6.42 14.87
CA GLN A 91 11.41 -5.35 14.47
C GLN A 91 10.62 -4.10 14.11
N GLN A 92 11.11 -2.94 14.55
CA GLN A 92 10.59 -1.64 14.14
C GLN A 92 11.74 -0.80 13.59
N ILE A 93 11.54 -0.19 12.43
CA ILE A 93 12.50 0.72 11.79
C ILE A 93 11.79 2.02 11.41
N SER A 94 12.51 3.13 11.46
CA SER A 94 11.98 4.46 11.10
C SER A 94 12.98 5.20 10.21
N LEU A 95 12.46 6.00 9.28
CA LEU A 95 13.24 6.81 8.35
C LEU A 95 12.55 8.14 8.09
N GLN A 96 13.32 9.22 8.05
CA GLN A 96 12.88 10.52 7.52
C GLN A 96 13.66 10.83 6.27
N VAL A 97 12.98 11.19 5.19
CA VAL A 97 13.59 11.73 3.98
C VAL A 97 12.90 13.01 3.56
N ASN A 98 13.56 13.78 2.71
CA ASN A 98 12.98 14.94 2.05
C ASN A 98 11.97 14.50 0.98
N THR A 99 11.05 15.40 0.62
CA THR A 99 10.02 15.15 -0.40
C THR A 99 10.57 15.17 -1.83
N ASP A 100 11.48 14.24 -2.12
CA ASP A 100 12.14 14.08 -3.40
C ASP A 100 11.95 12.64 -3.89
N LEU A 101 11.49 12.47 -5.13
CA LEU A 101 11.35 11.15 -5.75
C LEU A 101 12.68 10.39 -5.87
N ASN A 102 13.81 11.10 -5.93
CA ASN A 102 15.13 10.46 -5.92
C ASN A 102 15.44 9.78 -4.58
N ALA A 103 14.78 10.18 -3.48
CA ALA A 103 14.92 9.53 -2.19
C ALA A 103 14.25 8.15 -2.14
N LEU A 104 13.48 7.75 -3.17
CA LEU A 104 12.92 6.40 -3.26
C LEU A 104 14.01 5.31 -3.20
N THR A 105 15.17 5.55 -3.79
CA THR A 105 16.32 4.62 -3.69
C THR A 105 16.75 4.44 -2.24
N VAL A 106 16.86 5.52 -1.48
CA VAL A 106 17.22 5.49 -0.05
C VAL A 106 16.15 4.77 0.77
N VAL A 107 14.87 5.00 0.48
CA VAL A 107 13.74 4.33 1.13
C VAL A 107 13.80 2.82 0.89
N LEU A 108 14.05 2.39 -0.35
CA LEU A 108 14.11 0.96 -0.68
C LEU A 108 15.38 0.29 -0.15
N GLU A 109 16.52 0.98 -0.12
CA GLU A 109 17.73 0.48 0.56
C GLU A 109 17.53 0.35 2.07
N TRP A 110 16.82 1.31 2.69
CA TRP A 110 16.47 1.25 4.10
C TRP A 110 15.57 0.06 4.44
N PHE A 111 14.63 -0.30 3.55
CA PHE A 111 13.73 -1.46 3.69
C PHE A 111 14.47 -2.79 3.74
N GLU A 112 15.62 -2.92 3.07
CA GLU A 112 16.41 -4.15 3.05
C GLU A 112 16.97 -4.53 4.45
N GLN A 113 16.89 -3.66 5.46
CA GLN A 113 17.15 -4.03 6.86
C GLN A 113 16.24 -5.14 7.38
N LEU A 114 15.09 -5.37 6.73
CA LEU A 114 14.13 -6.42 7.07
C LEU A 114 14.38 -7.72 6.28
N GLN A 115 15.42 -7.78 5.44
CA GLN A 115 15.62 -8.90 4.50
C GLN A 115 15.81 -10.26 5.19
N ASP A 116 16.42 -10.27 6.37
CA ASP A 116 16.69 -11.48 7.16
C ASP A 116 15.45 -11.96 7.95
N LEU A 117 14.36 -11.19 7.98
CA LEU A 117 13.10 -11.62 8.56
C LEU A 117 12.43 -12.69 7.70
N SER A 118 11.74 -13.63 8.35
CA SER A 118 11.04 -14.76 7.72
C SER A 118 9.71 -14.33 7.10
N ILE A 119 9.76 -13.33 6.22
CA ILE A 119 8.61 -12.87 5.42
C ILE A 119 8.59 -13.66 4.11
N PRO A 120 7.47 -14.32 3.75
CA PRO A 120 7.34 -15.00 2.47
C PRO A 120 7.64 -14.07 1.29
N ASN A 121 8.28 -14.57 0.23
CA ASN A 121 8.72 -13.73 -0.90
C ASN A 121 7.57 -12.93 -1.54
N GLU A 122 6.40 -13.54 -1.71
CA GLU A 122 5.22 -12.85 -2.25
C GLU A 122 4.81 -11.65 -1.39
N VAL A 123 4.73 -11.88 -0.07
CA VAL A 123 4.42 -10.84 0.92
C VAL A 123 5.49 -9.75 0.93
N TRP A 124 6.76 -10.13 0.78
CA TRP A 124 7.87 -9.19 0.68
C TRP A 124 7.74 -8.27 -0.55
N TYR A 125 7.40 -8.83 -1.72
CA TYR A 125 7.22 -8.02 -2.93
C TYR A 125 6.02 -7.08 -2.83
N GLN A 126 4.91 -7.57 -2.28
CA GLN A 126 3.75 -6.73 -2.02
C GLN A 126 4.07 -5.61 -1.03
N PHE A 127 4.85 -5.90 0.02
CA PHE A 127 5.28 -4.89 0.97
C PHE A 127 6.19 -3.84 0.31
N GLN A 128 7.19 -4.26 -0.47
CA GLN A 128 8.06 -3.35 -1.19
C GLN A 128 7.28 -2.44 -2.17
N LEU A 129 6.26 -2.99 -2.84
CA LEU A 129 5.40 -2.25 -3.75
C LEU A 129 4.51 -1.24 -3.01
N ALA A 130 3.88 -1.65 -1.91
CA ALA A 130 3.09 -0.77 -1.06
C ALA A 130 3.93 0.38 -0.47
N LEU A 131 5.17 0.09 -0.06
CA LEU A 131 6.14 1.08 0.40
C LEU A 131 6.45 2.12 -0.68
N ALA A 132 6.78 1.64 -1.89
CA ALA A 132 7.09 2.53 -3.01
C ALA A 132 5.89 3.42 -3.35
N GLU A 133 4.69 2.87 -3.46
CA GLU A 133 3.45 3.61 -3.76
C GLU A 133 3.08 4.60 -2.66
N SER A 134 3.21 4.21 -1.38
CA SER A 134 2.92 5.10 -0.25
C SER A 134 3.86 6.32 -0.27
N PHE A 135 5.15 6.09 -0.49
CA PHE A 135 6.15 7.15 -0.58
C PHE A 135 5.92 8.06 -1.79
N THR A 136 5.73 7.49 -2.98
CA THR A 136 5.50 8.29 -4.19
C THR A 136 4.21 9.09 -4.11
N ASN A 137 3.16 8.57 -3.45
CA ASN A 137 1.93 9.32 -3.21
C ASN A 137 2.16 10.53 -2.31
N ALA A 138 2.91 10.38 -1.22
CA ALA A 138 3.27 11.50 -0.36
C ALA A 138 4.01 12.60 -1.15
N VAL A 139 5.02 12.22 -1.95
CA VAL A 139 5.83 13.18 -2.71
C VAL A 139 5.06 13.82 -3.87
N ARG A 140 4.38 13.02 -4.70
CA ARG A 140 3.72 13.50 -5.93
C ARG A 140 2.40 14.19 -5.69
N HIS A 141 1.64 13.76 -4.67
CA HIS A 141 0.29 14.23 -4.44
C HIS A 141 0.20 15.12 -3.20
N ALA A 142 0.56 14.61 -2.02
CA ALA A 142 0.42 15.39 -0.78
C ALA A 142 1.35 16.61 -0.77
N HIS A 143 2.57 16.45 -1.27
CA HIS A 143 3.60 17.50 -1.27
C HIS A 143 3.81 18.19 -2.62
N LYS A 144 2.89 18.04 -3.59
CA LYS A 144 3.02 18.53 -4.97
C LYS A 144 3.49 19.99 -5.08
N ASN A 145 3.10 20.84 -4.12
CA ASN A 145 3.42 22.26 -4.08
C ASN A 145 4.18 22.70 -2.80
N LEU A 146 4.82 21.76 -2.09
CA LEU A 146 5.57 22.05 -0.87
C LEU A 146 7.09 22.09 -1.16
N PRO A 147 7.91 22.77 -0.33
CA PRO A 147 9.37 22.79 -0.48
C PRO A 147 9.97 21.37 -0.47
N VAL A 148 11.06 21.14 -1.19
CA VAL A 148 11.72 19.82 -1.23
C VAL A 148 12.22 19.37 0.13
N GLU A 149 12.51 20.31 1.03
CA GLU A 149 12.90 20.07 2.42
C GLU A 149 11.74 19.58 3.31
N THR A 150 10.50 19.56 2.79
CA THR A 150 9.35 19.03 3.53
C THR A 150 9.58 17.56 3.86
N PRO A 151 9.50 17.16 5.13
CA PRO A 151 9.81 15.80 5.53
C PRO A 151 8.69 14.83 5.14
N VAL A 152 9.07 13.65 4.65
CA VAL A 152 8.24 12.44 4.62
C VAL A 152 8.81 11.50 5.66
N GLN A 153 8.01 11.15 6.67
CA GLN A 153 8.39 10.16 7.68
C GLN A 153 7.83 8.80 7.28
N LEU A 154 8.63 7.76 7.42
CA LEU A 154 8.23 6.38 7.22
C LEU A 154 8.54 5.57 8.48
N GLU A 155 7.65 4.66 8.83
CA GLU A 155 7.85 3.68 9.88
C GLU A 155 7.34 2.33 9.42
N ILE A 156 8.11 1.30 9.72
CA ILE A 156 7.72 -0.08 9.49
C ILE A 156 7.83 -0.83 10.81
N THR A 157 6.76 -1.54 11.15
CA THR A 157 6.73 -2.46 12.29
C THR A 157 6.38 -3.84 11.77
N VAL A 158 7.24 -4.82 12.03
CA VAL A 158 7.00 -6.22 11.70
C VAL A 158 6.70 -6.97 12.98
N PHE A 159 5.57 -7.68 12.98
CA PHE A 159 5.09 -8.56 14.03
C PHE A 159 5.19 -10.02 13.57
N ASN A 160 4.84 -10.96 14.44
CA ASN A 160 4.72 -12.35 14.04
C ASN A 160 3.52 -12.52 13.10
N GLY A 161 3.78 -12.72 11.81
CA GLY A 161 2.73 -12.93 10.80
C GLY A 161 1.98 -11.66 10.39
N CYS A 162 2.49 -10.47 10.70
CA CYS A 162 1.89 -9.22 10.25
C CYS A 162 2.96 -8.15 10.04
N TRP A 163 2.76 -7.26 9.06
CA TRP A 163 3.52 -6.02 8.97
C TRP A 163 2.59 -4.81 8.98
N GLU A 164 3.08 -3.70 9.54
CA GLU A 164 2.47 -2.39 9.51
C GLU A 164 3.44 -1.41 8.83
N LEU A 165 2.92 -0.60 7.91
CA LEU A 165 3.60 0.51 7.26
C LEU A 165 2.85 1.80 7.59
N LYS A 166 3.58 2.79 8.09
CA LYS A 166 3.07 4.15 8.27
C LYS A 166 3.91 5.13 7.47
N VAL A 167 3.24 6.01 6.74
CA VAL A 167 3.86 7.12 6.01
C VAL A 167 3.16 8.41 6.42
N TRP A 168 3.92 9.36 6.96
CA TRP A 168 3.41 10.67 7.31
C TRP A 168 3.81 11.72 6.28
N ASP A 169 2.81 12.50 5.86
CA ASP A 169 2.95 13.67 5.01
C ASP A 169 2.45 14.94 5.73
N CYS A 170 2.87 16.09 5.21
CA CYS A 170 2.52 17.44 5.65
C CYS A 170 1.62 18.15 4.62
N GLY A 171 0.95 17.40 3.75
CA GLY A 171 0.06 17.92 2.73
C GLY A 171 -1.31 18.35 3.29
N PRO A 172 -2.19 18.91 2.45
CA PRO A 172 -3.58 19.11 2.82
C PRO A 172 -4.28 17.77 3.01
N SER A 173 -4.99 17.60 4.12
CA SER A 173 -5.89 16.46 4.32
C SER A 173 -6.98 16.43 3.26
N PHE A 174 -7.44 15.24 2.88
CA PHE A 174 -8.61 15.05 2.02
C PHE A 174 -9.50 13.95 2.57
N ASP A 175 -10.73 13.86 2.06
CA ASP A 175 -11.66 12.78 2.40
C ASP A 175 -11.21 11.47 1.74
N PHE A 176 -10.43 10.70 2.50
CA PHE A 176 -9.84 9.46 2.03
C PHE A 176 -10.89 8.38 1.76
N ASP A 177 -11.89 8.27 2.63
CA ASP A 177 -12.96 7.28 2.47
C ASP A 177 -13.77 7.58 1.21
N ALA A 178 -14.14 8.85 0.97
CA ALA A 178 -14.82 9.23 -0.26
C ALA A 178 -13.96 8.92 -1.50
N LYS A 179 -12.64 9.16 -1.43
CA LYS A 179 -11.71 8.86 -2.53
C LYS A 179 -11.61 7.36 -2.79
N LEU A 180 -11.52 6.55 -1.74
CA LEU A 180 -11.45 5.10 -1.85
C LEU A 180 -12.76 4.53 -2.44
N GLN A 181 -13.91 5.04 -2.00
CA GLN A 181 -15.22 4.66 -2.57
C GLN A 181 -15.34 5.06 -4.04
N GLU A 182 -14.85 6.24 -4.44
CA GLU A 182 -14.80 6.66 -5.84
C GLU A 182 -13.99 5.67 -6.70
N ILE A 183 -12.81 5.29 -6.23
CA ILE A 183 -11.91 4.34 -6.91
C ILE A 183 -12.57 2.96 -7.06
N ILE A 184 -13.17 2.45 -5.98
CA ILE A 184 -13.87 1.15 -5.99
C ILE A 184 -15.09 1.19 -6.91
N ALA A 185 -15.86 2.28 -6.90
CA ALA A 185 -17.04 2.43 -7.74
C ALA A 185 -16.69 2.57 -9.23
N ALA A 186 -15.58 3.25 -9.57
CA ALA A 186 -15.09 3.36 -10.93
C ALA A 186 -14.70 1.99 -11.52
N ASP A 187 -14.19 1.08 -10.68
CA ASP A 187 -13.85 -0.29 -11.08
C ASP A 187 -15.08 -1.17 -11.34
N ARG A 188 -16.22 -0.83 -10.73
CA ARG A 188 -17.49 -1.57 -10.87
C ARG A 188 -18.35 -1.12 -12.04
N LYS A 189 -18.03 -0.02 -12.73
CA LYS A 189 -18.80 0.41 -13.92
C LYS A 189 -18.53 -0.56 -15.07
N PRO A 190 -19.51 -1.36 -15.53
CA PRO A 190 -19.38 -2.03 -16.81
C PRO A 190 -19.36 -0.92 -17.87
N CYS A 191 -18.40 -0.96 -18.79
CA CYS A 191 -18.53 -0.21 -20.02
C CYS A 191 -19.89 -0.58 -20.64
N LEU A 192 -20.78 0.40 -20.81
CA LEU A 192 -22.08 0.23 -21.47
C LEU A 192 -21.82 -0.21 -22.91
N ASP A 193 -21.92 -1.52 -23.16
CA ASP A 193 -22.84 -2.13 -24.12
C ASP A 193 -22.50 -3.63 -24.24
N LEU A 194 -23.33 -4.48 -23.63
CA LEU A 194 -23.79 -5.74 -24.23
C LEU A 194 -24.86 -6.34 -23.31
N GLU A 195 -26.12 -6.21 -23.72
CA GLU A 195 -27.09 -7.27 -23.47
C GLU A 195 -26.48 -8.59 -24.00
N VAL A 196 -26.73 -9.70 -23.30
CA VAL A 196 -26.27 -11.07 -23.59
C VAL A 196 -24.98 -11.47 -22.85
N LEU A 197 -25.11 -11.98 -21.62
CA LEU A 197 -24.77 -13.37 -21.21
C LEU A 197 -24.83 -13.54 -19.68
N ASN A 198 -25.71 -14.44 -19.24
CA ASN A 198 -25.80 -15.20 -17.97
C ASN A 198 -25.41 -14.54 -16.63
N ALA A 199 -26.38 -14.53 -15.72
CA ALA A 199 -26.28 -14.13 -14.31
C ALA A 199 -25.38 -15.03 -13.42
N ASP A 200 -24.55 -15.89 -14.00
CA ASP A 200 -23.65 -16.81 -13.28
C ASP A 200 -22.20 -16.29 -13.20
N TYR A 201 -21.92 -15.08 -13.71
CA TYR A 201 -20.62 -14.40 -13.63
C TYR A 201 -20.60 -13.22 -12.63
N LEU A 202 -21.47 -13.25 -11.62
CA LEU A 202 -21.36 -12.36 -10.47
C LEU A 202 -20.11 -12.76 -9.67
N MET A 203 -19.07 -11.93 -9.84
CA MET A 203 -17.80 -11.92 -9.10
C MET A 203 -17.95 -12.33 -7.62
N PRO A 204 -17.02 -13.11 -7.04
CA PRO A 204 -16.94 -13.29 -5.60
C PRO A 204 -16.77 -11.92 -4.96
N SER A 205 -17.79 -11.52 -4.22
CA SER A 205 -17.85 -10.23 -3.56
C SER A 205 -16.97 -10.29 -2.32
N ARG A 206 -15.84 -9.59 -2.28
CA ARG A 206 -15.28 -9.18 -0.98
C ARG A 206 -16.21 -8.14 -0.39
N TYR A 207 -17.23 -8.58 0.34
CA TYR A 207 -17.96 -7.72 1.27
C TYR A 207 -17.09 -7.54 2.50
N ARG A 208 -16.22 -6.52 2.50
CA ARG A 208 -15.83 -5.89 3.77
C ARG A 208 -16.98 -4.97 4.15
N ILE A 209 -17.69 -5.32 5.22
CA ILE A 209 -18.66 -4.42 5.84
C ILE A 209 -17.86 -3.17 6.24
N LEU A 210 -18.20 -2.03 5.66
CA LEU A 210 -17.75 -0.73 6.15
C LEU A 210 -18.47 -0.54 7.50
N GLU A 211 -17.93 -1.12 8.57
CA GLU A 211 -18.41 -0.89 9.93
C GLU A 211 -18.30 0.62 10.16
N ARG A 212 -19.44 1.30 10.13
CA ARG A 212 -19.55 2.69 10.56
C ARG A 212 -19.04 2.72 11.98
N SER A 213 -17.96 3.46 12.22
CA SER A 213 -17.48 3.86 13.53
C SER A 213 -18.64 4.53 14.28
N HIS A 214 -19.37 3.73 15.07
CA HIS A 214 -20.26 4.24 16.09
C HIS A 214 -19.39 4.84 17.18
N PHE A 215 -19.22 6.15 17.14
CA PHE A 215 -18.89 6.92 18.34
C PHE A 215 -19.99 6.67 19.37
N LEU A 216 -19.72 5.79 20.32
CA LEU A 216 -20.38 5.78 21.61
C LEU A 216 -19.95 7.06 22.34
N VAL A 217 -20.81 8.08 22.31
CA VAL A 217 -20.79 9.11 23.34
C VAL A 217 -21.25 8.43 24.63
N ALA A 218 -20.29 8.13 25.51
CA ALA A 218 -20.54 7.76 26.89
C ALA A 218 -20.17 8.96 27.78
N GLY A 219 -21.14 9.45 28.55
CA GLY A 219 -20.95 10.47 29.60
C GLY A 219 -21.80 11.72 29.43
#